data_AF-D8PNP4-F1
#
_entry.id   AF-D8PNP4-F1
#
_cell.length_a   1.000
_cell.length_b   1.000
_cell.length_c   1.000
_cell.angle_alpha   90.00
_cell.angle_beta   90.00
_cell.angle_gamma   90.00
#
_symmetry.space_group_name_H-M   'P 1'
#
loop_
_entity.id
_entity.type
_entity.pdbx_description
1 polymer ?
#
loop_
_entity_poly.entity_id
_entity_poly.type
_entity_poly.pdbx_seq_one_letter_code
_entity_poly.pdbx_strand_id
1 'polypeptide(L)'
;MADPAPYNLPDLRRVVTGNNERAEGIVTHNSLAPAQTMAIAKGARGTTLWVTTDGLPTNDNNSTEDGAQRSLSNDYALGMTHPQGASLRSTDLAPGAVTPMHRTSSVDYNILAPPLFPALASISAFPLPSPHPLLSSCPTGPRPAVAGEVILLMDDGSETYLNNPGDTVIQRGAMHA
;
A
#
# COMPACT_ATOMS: atom_id res chain seq x y z
N MET A 1 21.67 -4.33 -16.51
CA MET A 1 21.36 -4.01 -15.09
C MET A 1 21.81 -5.19 -14.24
N ALA A 2 22.34 -4.92 -13.05
CA ALA A 2 22.64 -5.97 -12.07
C ALA A 2 21.35 -6.64 -11.61
N ASP A 3 21.45 -7.87 -11.13
CA ASP A 3 20.29 -8.55 -10.55
C ASP A 3 19.85 -7.85 -9.26
N PRO A 4 18.53 -7.65 -9.04
CA PRO A 4 18.05 -6.99 -7.84
C PRO A 4 18.50 -7.73 -6.59
N ALA A 5 18.93 -6.98 -5.57
CA ALA A 5 19.41 -7.58 -4.33
C ALA A 5 18.25 -8.29 -3.59
N PRO A 6 18.49 -9.45 -2.96
CA PRO A 6 17.46 -10.09 -2.15
C PRO A 6 17.08 -9.17 -0.98
N TYR A 7 15.77 -9.02 -0.76
CA TYR A 7 15.22 -8.32 0.38
C TYR A 7 14.03 -9.11 0.93
N ASN A 8 13.76 -8.98 2.23
CA ASN A 8 12.68 -9.69 2.89
C ASN A 8 11.90 -8.72 3.76
N LEU A 9 10.94 -8.01 3.15
CA LEU A 9 9.95 -7.25 3.89
C LEU A 9 8.85 -8.19 4.40
N PRO A 10 8.36 -7.99 5.63
CA PRO A 10 7.23 -8.75 6.15
C PRO A 10 5.97 -8.39 5.37
N ASP A 11 5.04 -9.35 5.27
CA ASP A 11 3.73 -9.11 4.68
C ASP A 11 2.96 -8.02 5.45
N LEU A 12 2.19 -7.22 4.73
CA LEU A 12 1.44 -6.11 5.33
C LEU A 12 0.27 -6.63 6.16
N ARG A 13 0.09 -6.09 7.37
CA ARG A 13 -1.14 -6.32 8.12
C ARG A 13 -2.25 -5.45 7.56
N ARG A 14 -3.35 -6.09 7.14
CA ARG A 14 -4.56 -5.43 6.66
C ARG A 14 -5.69 -5.61 7.67
N VAL A 15 -6.32 -4.50 8.03
CA VAL A 15 -7.50 -4.48 8.90
C VAL A 15 -8.65 -3.82 8.13
N VAL A 16 -9.75 -4.54 7.96
CA VAL A 16 -10.96 -4.08 7.27
C VAL A 16 -12.07 -3.96 8.29
N THR A 17 -12.82 -2.87 8.22
CA THR A 17 -13.98 -2.61 9.08
C THR A 17 -15.26 -2.63 8.25
N GLY A 18 -16.37 -2.91 8.91
CA GLY A 18 -17.71 -2.83 8.34
C GLY A 18 -18.74 -2.63 9.44
N ASN A 19 -20.02 -2.86 9.11
CA ASN A 19 -21.11 -2.81 10.08
C ASN A 19 -21.69 -4.22 10.27
N ASN A 20 -22.09 -4.55 11.50
CA ASN A 20 -22.87 -5.77 11.77
C ASN A 20 -24.37 -5.55 11.49
N GLU A 21 -25.20 -6.59 11.70
CA GLU A 21 -26.67 -6.52 11.51
C GLU A 21 -27.38 -5.49 12.40
N ARG A 22 -26.71 -4.99 13.46
CA ARG A 22 -27.21 -3.95 14.37
C ARG A 22 -26.72 -2.55 14.01
N ALA A 23 -26.06 -2.40 12.85
CA ALA A 23 -25.42 -1.16 12.42
C ALA A 23 -24.29 -0.66 13.34
N GLU A 24 -23.61 -1.58 14.04
CA GLU A 24 -22.44 -1.28 14.87
C GLU A 24 -21.16 -1.53 14.06
N GLY A 25 -20.18 -0.62 14.18
CA GLY A 25 -18.87 -0.75 13.54
C GLY A 25 -18.05 -1.90 14.12
N ILE A 26 -17.60 -2.82 13.26
CA ILE A 26 -16.81 -4.00 13.64
C ILE A 26 -15.61 -4.19 12.71
N VAL A 27 -14.61 -4.95 13.18
CA VAL A 27 -13.54 -5.47 12.31
C VAL A 27 -14.07 -6.72 11.61
N THR A 28 -14.09 -6.70 10.28
CA THR A 28 -14.51 -7.85 9.46
C THR A 28 -13.32 -8.72 9.06
N HIS A 29 -12.16 -8.11 8.83
CA HIS A 29 -10.92 -8.82 8.48
C HIS A 29 -9.72 -8.22 9.22
N ASN A 30 -8.83 -9.07 9.72
CA ASN A 30 -7.57 -8.68 10.35
C ASN A 30 -6.54 -9.78 10.08
N SER A 31 -5.78 -9.66 9.00
CA SER A 31 -4.84 -10.68 8.55
C SER A 31 -3.62 -10.06 7.89
N LEU A 32 -2.57 -10.85 7.70
CA LEU A 32 -1.48 -10.48 6.81
C LEU A 32 -1.95 -10.62 5.35
N ALA A 33 -1.61 -9.65 4.52
CA ALA A 33 -1.83 -9.62 3.08
C ALA A 33 -0.54 -10.08 2.41
N PRO A 34 -0.46 -11.33 1.94
CA PRO A 34 0.78 -11.88 1.39
C PRO A 34 1.16 -11.14 0.11
N ALA A 35 2.42 -10.70 0.02
CA ALA A 35 2.96 -10.09 -1.19
C ALA A 35 3.52 -11.15 -2.14
N GLN A 36 3.08 -11.12 -3.39
CA GLN A 36 3.43 -12.08 -4.43
C GLN A 36 4.44 -11.47 -5.41
N THR A 37 5.37 -12.27 -5.92
CA THR A 37 6.31 -11.82 -6.94
C THR A 37 5.59 -11.36 -8.20
N MET A 38 5.98 -10.21 -8.74
CA MET A 38 5.42 -9.68 -9.97
C MET A 38 6.18 -10.21 -11.19
N ALA A 39 5.47 -10.88 -12.11
CA ALA A 39 6.09 -11.41 -13.33
C ALA A 39 6.66 -10.31 -14.24
N ILE A 40 6.09 -9.10 -14.19
CA ILE A 40 6.46 -7.96 -15.04
C ILE A 40 7.64 -7.15 -14.53
N ALA A 41 8.05 -7.34 -13.26
CA ALA A 41 9.11 -6.57 -12.63
C ALA A 41 9.96 -7.46 -11.73
N LYS A 42 11.17 -7.82 -12.20
CA LYS A 42 12.11 -8.65 -11.44
C LYS A 42 12.50 -7.94 -10.14
N GLY A 43 12.37 -8.63 -9.01
CA GLY A 43 12.64 -8.06 -7.69
C GLY A 43 11.50 -7.20 -7.13
N ALA A 44 10.34 -7.14 -7.80
CA ALA A 44 9.15 -6.53 -7.24
C ALA A 44 8.19 -7.57 -6.65
N ARG A 45 7.58 -7.24 -5.52
CA ARG A 45 6.45 -7.99 -4.94
C ARG A 45 5.26 -7.06 -4.79
N GLY A 46 4.06 -7.56 -5.04
CA GLY A 46 2.83 -6.78 -4.94
C GLY A 46 1.76 -7.50 -4.14
N THR A 47 0.89 -6.74 -3.48
CA THR A 47 -0.33 -7.27 -2.87
C THR A 47 -1.50 -6.32 -3.07
N THR A 48 -2.69 -6.90 -3.27
CA THR A 48 -3.96 -6.16 -3.35
C THR A 48 -4.50 -5.97 -1.94
N LEU A 49 -4.76 -4.72 -1.53
CA LEU A 49 -5.34 -4.42 -0.22
C LEU A 49 -6.85 -4.20 -0.29
N TRP A 50 -7.32 -3.51 -1.33
CA TRP A 50 -8.74 -3.34 -1.61
C TRP A 50 -8.96 -2.94 -3.06
N VAL A 51 -10.04 -3.42 -3.67
CA VAL A 51 -10.48 -3.01 -5.00
C VAL A 51 -11.96 -2.71 -4.92
N THR A 52 -12.38 -1.60 -5.50
CA THR A 52 -13.77 -1.22 -5.69
C THR A 52 -14.08 -1.30 -7.17
N THR A 53 -15.24 -1.85 -7.56
CA THR A 53 -15.61 -2.07 -8.97
C THR A 53 -16.97 -1.49 -9.35
N ASP A 54 -17.78 -1.10 -8.37
CA ASP A 54 -19.18 -0.71 -8.54
C ASP A 54 -19.41 0.80 -8.76
N GLY A 55 -18.34 1.60 -8.73
CA GLY A 55 -18.41 3.04 -8.95
C GLY A 55 -17.66 3.83 -7.89
N LEU A 56 -17.52 5.13 -8.14
CA LEU A 56 -17.11 6.13 -7.16
C LEU A 56 -18.12 7.29 -7.23
N PRO A 57 -19.00 7.48 -6.22
CA PRO A 57 -19.03 6.79 -4.92
C PRO A 57 -19.41 5.31 -5.01
N THR A 58 -18.90 4.51 -4.06
CA THR A 58 -19.10 3.05 -3.96
C THR A 58 -20.16 2.67 -2.94
N ASN A 59 -20.75 1.49 -3.10
CA ASN A 59 -21.63 0.82 -2.15
C ASN A 59 -20.89 -0.22 -1.28
N ASP A 60 -19.55 -0.23 -1.29
CA ASP A 60 -18.72 -1.15 -0.47
C ASP A 60 -19.04 -1.07 1.03
N ASN A 61 -19.52 0.07 1.52
CA ASN A 61 -19.95 0.23 2.91
C ASN A 61 -21.19 -0.60 3.30
N ASN A 62 -21.92 -1.13 2.32
CA ASN A 62 -23.08 -1.99 2.49
C ASN A 62 -22.83 -3.42 1.97
N SER A 63 -21.58 -3.75 1.63
CA SER A 63 -21.19 -5.08 1.17
C SER A 63 -20.51 -5.88 2.29
N THR A 64 -20.78 -7.19 2.34
CA THR A 64 -20.06 -8.14 3.21
C THR A 64 -18.86 -8.78 2.52
N GLU A 65 -18.64 -8.48 1.24
CA GLU A 65 -17.53 -9.01 0.45
C GLU A 65 -16.20 -8.34 0.82
N ASP A 66 -15.11 -9.12 0.84
CA ASP A 66 -13.75 -8.59 0.94
C ASP A 66 -13.27 -8.11 -0.44
N GLY A 67 -13.15 -6.78 -0.61
CA GLY A 67 -12.71 -6.17 -1.86
C GLY A 67 -11.32 -6.57 -2.34
N ALA A 68 -10.44 -7.14 -1.49
CA ALA A 68 -9.16 -7.67 -1.97
C ALA A 68 -9.28 -8.99 -2.75
N GLN A 69 -10.39 -9.72 -2.60
CA GLN A 69 -10.64 -10.96 -3.34
C GLN A 69 -11.22 -10.71 -4.73
N ARG A 70 -11.53 -9.46 -5.08
CA ARG A 70 -12.08 -9.11 -6.39
C ARG A 70 -11.02 -9.24 -7.47
N SER A 71 -11.33 -10.04 -8.47
CA SER A 71 -10.54 -10.17 -9.68
C SER A 71 -10.82 -9.00 -10.62
N LEU A 72 -9.77 -8.33 -11.07
CA LEU A 72 -9.85 -7.34 -12.15
C LEU A 72 -9.53 -8.02 -13.48
N SER A 73 -10.25 -7.65 -14.54
CA SER A 73 -9.90 -8.11 -15.88
C SER A 73 -8.60 -7.43 -16.33
N ASN A 74 -7.79 -8.16 -17.09
CA ASN A 74 -6.54 -7.62 -17.65
C ASN A 74 -6.78 -6.60 -18.78
N ASP A 75 -8.03 -6.40 -19.18
CA ASP A 75 -8.41 -5.55 -20.32
C ASP A 75 -8.16 -4.06 -20.05
N TYR A 76 -8.05 -3.67 -18.77
CA TYR A 76 -7.85 -2.28 -18.36
C TYR A 76 -6.69 -2.15 -17.37
N ALA A 77 -5.81 -1.18 -17.63
CA ALA A 77 -4.70 -0.79 -16.75
C ALA A 77 -3.87 -1.98 -16.22
N LEU A 78 -3.58 -2.98 -17.08
CA LEU A 78 -2.83 -4.20 -16.71
C LEU A 78 -3.49 -5.00 -15.57
N GLY A 79 -4.81 -4.91 -15.40
CA GLY A 79 -5.52 -5.55 -14.28
C GLY A 79 -5.28 -4.86 -12.93
N MET A 80 -4.75 -3.64 -12.92
CA MET A 80 -4.41 -2.93 -11.68
C MET A 80 -5.58 -2.11 -11.13
N THR A 81 -6.42 -1.54 -12.00
CA THR A 81 -7.58 -0.72 -11.60
C THR A 81 -8.82 -1.01 -12.45
N HIS A 82 -10.00 -0.83 -11.85
CA HIS A 82 -11.27 -0.90 -12.55
C HIS A 82 -11.61 0.48 -13.14
N PRO A 83 -12.13 0.59 -14.38
CA PRO A 83 -12.42 1.88 -15.03
C PRO A 83 -13.35 2.82 -14.25
N GLN A 84 -14.21 2.26 -13.39
CA GLN A 84 -15.19 3.01 -12.59
C GLN A 84 -14.87 2.97 -11.09
N GLY A 85 -13.74 2.39 -10.70
CA GLY A 85 -13.45 2.05 -9.32
C GLY A 85 -12.17 2.67 -8.78
N ALA A 86 -11.79 2.21 -7.59
CA ALA A 86 -10.54 2.53 -6.94
C ALA A 86 -9.78 1.24 -6.60
N SER A 87 -8.46 1.34 -6.50
CA SER A 87 -7.60 0.21 -6.20
C SER A 87 -6.54 0.66 -5.21
N LEU A 88 -6.44 -0.04 -4.09
CA LEU A 88 -5.40 0.15 -3.09
C LEU A 88 -4.50 -1.09 -3.10
N ARG A 89 -3.22 -0.87 -3.34
CA ARG A 89 -2.21 -1.91 -3.48
C ARG A 89 -0.94 -1.50 -2.76
N SER A 90 -0.13 -2.49 -2.40
CA SER A 90 1.26 -2.25 -2.02
C SER A 90 2.20 -2.88 -3.03
N THR A 91 3.30 -2.21 -3.29
CA THR A 91 4.39 -2.68 -4.13
C THR A 91 5.68 -2.51 -3.38
N ASP A 92 6.39 -3.61 -3.22
CA ASP A 92 7.74 -3.65 -2.67
C ASP A 92 8.73 -3.76 -3.83
N LEU A 93 9.74 -2.90 -3.85
CA LEU A 93 10.82 -2.93 -4.83
C LEU A 93 12.13 -3.31 -4.14
N ALA A 94 12.79 -4.36 -4.65
CA ALA A 94 14.14 -4.69 -4.26
C ALA A 94 15.10 -3.53 -4.59
N PRO A 95 16.22 -3.39 -3.86
CA PRO A 95 17.31 -2.53 -4.32
C PRO A 95 17.75 -2.91 -5.74
N GLY A 96 17.67 -1.94 -6.65
CA GLY A 96 17.99 -2.10 -8.07
C GLY A 96 16.87 -2.72 -8.92
N ALA A 97 15.69 -3.02 -8.35
CA ALA A 97 14.51 -3.34 -9.15
C ALA A 97 13.95 -2.09 -9.80
N VAL A 98 13.40 -2.25 -11.00
CA VAL A 98 12.78 -1.19 -11.80
C VAL A 98 11.47 -1.75 -12.36
N THR A 99 10.41 -0.95 -12.34
CA THR A 99 9.16 -1.32 -13.00
C THR A 99 9.18 -0.90 -14.47
N PRO A 100 8.45 -1.58 -15.37
CA PRO A 100 8.36 -1.12 -16.75
C PRO A 100 7.74 0.27 -16.83
N MET A 101 8.30 1.12 -17.68
CA MET A 101 7.71 2.41 -18.02
C MET A 101 6.30 2.22 -18.58
N HIS A 102 5.29 2.80 -17.91
CA HIS A 102 3.88 2.62 -18.29
C HIS A 102 3.03 3.83 -17.92
N ARG A 103 1.79 3.85 -18.43
CA ARG A 103 0.75 4.80 -18.05
C ARG A 103 -0.58 4.10 -17.91
N THR A 104 -1.40 4.64 -17.00
CA THR A 104 -2.75 4.18 -16.73
C THR A 104 -3.74 5.33 -16.94
N SER A 105 -4.99 4.99 -17.23
CA SER A 105 -6.09 5.96 -17.20
C SER A 105 -6.63 6.07 -15.78
N SER A 106 -5.79 6.47 -14.83
CA SER A 106 -6.10 6.64 -13.41
C SER A 106 -5.40 7.85 -12.80
N VAL A 107 -5.84 8.22 -11.60
CA VAL A 107 -5.06 9.07 -10.69
C VAL A 107 -4.60 8.19 -9.54
N ASP A 108 -3.29 8.08 -9.34
CA ASP A 108 -2.70 7.22 -8.32
C ASP A 108 -2.11 8.06 -7.19
N TYR A 109 -2.34 7.62 -5.96
CA TYR A 109 -1.80 8.24 -4.75
C TYR A 109 -0.74 7.30 -4.19
N ASN A 110 0.51 7.47 -4.63
CA ASN A 110 1.62 6.64 -4.21
C ASN A 110 2.23 7.23 -2.94
N ILE A 111 2.31 6.45 -1.87
CA ILE A 111 2.89 6.88 -0.59
C ILE A 111 4.05 5.95 -0.28
N LEU A 112 5.24 6.53 -0.10
CA LEU A 112 6.41 5.77 0.34
C LEU A 112 6.23 5.41 1.81
N ALA A 113 5.95 4.14 2.09
CA ALA A 113 5.85 3.65 3.46
C ALA A 113 7.24 3.54 4.12
N PRO A 114 7.36 3.75 5.44
CA PRO A 114 8.58 3.45 6.16
C PRO A 114 8.92 1.95 6.03
N PRO A 115 10.21 1.58 6.03
CA PRO A 115 10.59 0.19 6.20
C PRO A 115 9.99 -0.32 7.52
N LEU A 116 9.26 -1.44 7.45
CA LEU A 116 8.67 -2.09 8.62
C LEU A 116 9.80 -2.54 9.55
N PHE A 117 9.96 -1.84 10.67
CA PHE A 117 10.84 -2.28 11.75
C PHE A 117 10.37 -3.64 12.29
N PRO A 118 11.26 -4.62 12.55
CA PRO A 118 10.93 -5.70 13.46
C PRO A 118 10.78 -5.09 14.85
N ALA A 119 9.58 -5.16 15.42
CA ALA A 119 9.27 -4.59 16.71
C ALA A 119 10.16 -5.17 17.82
N LEU A 120 10.81 -4.30 18.61
CA LEU A 120 11.23 -4.60 19.98
C LEU A 120 11.48 -3.29 20.74
N ALA A 121 10.50 -2.90 21.56
CA ALA A 121 10.72 -2.08 22.76
C ALA A 121 9.55 -2.34 23.73
N SER A 122 9.83 -3.13 24.78
CA SER A 122 9.04 -3.14 26.01
C SER A 122 9.21 -1.80 26.72
N ILE A 123 8.15 -1.28 27.34
CA ILE A 123 8.22 -0.55 28.62
C ILE A 123 6.84 -0.59 29.28
N SER A 124 6.84 -0.93 30.57
CA SER A 124 5.71 -0.87 31.49
C SER A 124 5.40 0.56 31.93
N ALA A 125 4.13 0.94 31.99
CA ALA A 125 3.66 1.94 32.96
C ALA A 125 2.15 1.74 33.25
N PHE A 126 1.81 1.88 34.53
CA PHE A 126 0.51 1.67 35.19
C PHE A 126 -0.59 2.67 34.75
N PRO A 127 -1.88 2.44 35.10
CA PRO A 127 -3.03 3.06 34.45
C PRO A 127 -3.56 4.31 35.16
N LEU A 128 -4.18 5.21 34.39
CA LEU A 128 -5.21 6.16 34.83
C LEU A 128 -6.27 6.27 33.73
N PRO A 129 -7.56 6.42 34.05
CA PRO A 129 -8.65 6.26 33.10
C PRO A 129 -9.07 7.60 32.49
N SER A 130 -9.25 7.63 31.18
CA SER A 130 -10.07 8.65 30.50
C SER A 130 -10.92 7.95 29.43
N PRO A 131 -12.23 8.24 29.32
CA PRO A 131 -13.14 7.44 28.51
C PRO A 131 -13.41 8.09 27.14
N HIS A 132 -12.43 8.22 26.24
CA HIS A 132 -12.67 8.44 24.80
C HIS A 132 -11.47 7.99 23.95
N PRO A 133 -11.61 7.11 22.94
CA PRO A 133 -10.47 6.61 22.17
C PRO A 133 -10.13 7.54 21.01
N LEU A 134 -9.21 8.49 21.22
CA LEU A 134 -8.41 9.08 20.14
C LEU A 134 -7.00 8.51 20.25
N LEU A 135 -6.68 7.54 19.41
CA LEU A 135 -5.34 6.96 19.30
C LEU A 135 -4.45 7.87 18.46
N SER A 136 -3.52 8.58 19.10
CA SER A 136 -2.26 8.95 18.48
C SER A 136 -1.17 9.02 19.53
N SER A 137 -0.25 8.06 19.49
CA SER A 137 1.05 8.17 20.16
C SER A 137 2.12 7.78 19.14
N CYS A 138 2.82 8.78 18.61
CA CYS A 138 4.00 8.60 17.77
C CYS A 138 5.24 8.48 18.67
N PRO A 139 6.01 7.37 18.67
CA PRO A 139 7.25 7.28 19.43
C PRO A 139 8.37 8.00 18.68
N THR A 140 8.87 9.11 19.24
CA THR A 140 10.10 9.77 18.80
C THR A 140 11.33 9.05 19.37
N GLY A 141 11.82 8.03 18.67
CA GLY A 141 13.11 7.38 18.93
C GLY A 141 14.11 7.63 17.79
N PRO A 142 15.43 7.49 18.04
CA PRO A 142 16.45 7.68 17.00
C PRO A 142 16.28 6.63 15.90
N ARG A 143 16.12 7.08 14.65
CA ARG A 143 15.93 6.26 13.46
C ARG A 143 17.28 5.64 13.04
N PRO A 144 17.46 4.30 13.08
CA PRO A 144 18.57 3.67 12.36
C PRO A 144 18.30 3.83 10.86
N ALA A 145 19.24 4.43 10.14
CA ALA A 145 19.15 4.65 8.71
C ALA A 145 19.38 3.34 7.95
N VAL A 146 18.29 2.68 7.55
CA VAL A 146 18.17 2.02 6.24
C VAL A 146 16.75 2.31 5.77
N ALA A 147 16.57 3.45 5.12
CA ALA A 147 15.32 3.91 4.54
C ALA A 147 15.11 3.23 3.18
N GLY A 148 13.88 2.79 2.87
CA GLY A 148 13.52 2.46 1.50
C GLY A 148 13.54 3.75 0.68
N GLU A 149 14.27 3.77 -0.42
CA GLU A 149 14.32 4.86 -1.37
C GLU A 149 13.75 4.37 -2.71
N VAL A 150 12.95 5.20 -3.35
CA VAL A 150 12.41 4.94 -4.68
C VAL A 150 12.71 6.15 -5.55
N ILE A 151 13.12 5.90 -6.78
CA ILE A 151 13.32 6.94 -7.79
C ILE A 151 12.11 6.88 -8.72
N LEU A 152 11.37 7.98 -8.81
CA LEU A 152 10.33 8.17 -9.82
C LEU A 152 10.99 8.65 -11.10
N LEU A 153 10.93 7.84 -12.16
CA LEU A 153 11.47 8.18 -13.48
C LEU A 153 10.33 8.58 -14.42
N MET A 154 10.46 9.75 -15.05
CA MET A 154 9.52 10.26 -16.05
C MET A 154 10.01 9.98 -17.49
N ASP A 155 9.12 10.10 -18.47
CA ASP A 155 9.43 9.85 -19.89
C ASP A 155 10.37 10.87 -20.53
N ASP A 156 10.45 12.09 -19.99
CA ASP A 156 11.44 13.10 -20.37
C ASP A 156 12.84 12.84 -19.77
N GLY A 157 12.99 11.75 -18.98
CA GLY A 157 14.22 11.35 -18.32
C GLY A 157 14.47 12.08 -16.99
N SER A 158 13.54 12.91 -16.52
CA SER A 158 13.65 13.50 -15.19
C SER A 158 13.46 12.46 -14.10
N GLU A 159 14.23 12.61 -13.02
CA GLU A 159 14.23 11.73 -11.86
C GLU A 159 13.83 12.52 -10.62
N THR A 160 12.94 11.95 -9.81
CA THR A 160 12.61 12.47 -8.48
C THR A 160 12.88 11.42 -7.42
N TYR A 161 13.69 11.75 -6.43
CA TYR A 161 14.10 10.85 -5.35
C TYR A 161 13.09 10.94 -4.20
N LEU A 162 12.47 9.81 -3.87
CA LEU A 162 11.56 9.66 -2.73
C LEU A 162 12.31 8.85 -1.66
N ASN A 163 12.70 9.51 -0.59
CA ASN A 163 13.59 8.93 0.43
C ASN A 163 13.11 9.14 1.87
N ASN A 164 12.02 9.89 2.05
CA ASN A 164 11.40 10.07 3.36
C ASN A 164 10.13 9.24 3.44
N PRO A 165 9.96 8.45 4.52
CA PRO A 165 8.67 7.85 4.82
C PRO A 165 7.56 8.91 4.85
N GLY A 166 6.51 8.68 4.06
CA GLY A 166 5.40 9.62 3.87
C GLY A 166 5.53 10.48 2.61
N ASP A 167 6.65 10.44 1.88
CA ASP A 167 6.75 11.06 0.56
C ASP A 167 5.59 10.56 -0.31
N THR A 168 4.84 11.51 -0.87
CA THR A 168 3.59 11.23 -1.58
C THR A 168 3.67 11.76 -3.01
N VAL A 169 3.34 10.91 -3.97
CA VAL A 169 3.24 11.26 -5.39
C VAL A 169 1.78 11.18 -5.81
N ILE A 170 1.29 12.28 -6.39
CA ILE A 170 -0.01 12.34 -7.05
C ILE A 170 0.20 12.16 -8.55
N GLN A 171 0.01 10.94 -9.01
CA GLN A 171 0.26 10.57 -10.39
C GLN A 171 -1.01 10.71 -11.23
N ARG A 172 -0.97 11.59 -12.23
CA ARG A 172 -2.16 11.95 -13.03
C ARG A 172 -2.14 11.30 -14.42
N GLY A 173 -2.06 9.97 -14.46
CA GLY A 173 -2.01 9.19 -15.71
C GLY A 173 -0.79 9.47 -16.59
N ALA A 174 0.30 9.95 -15.97
CA ALA A 174 1.57 10.24 -16.61
C ALA A 174 2.37 8.96 -16.88
N MET A 175 3.21 8.99 -17.90
CA MET A 175 4.16 7.92 -18.20
C MET A 175 5.27 7.94 -17.14
N HIS A 176 5.49 6.82 -16.46
CA HIS A 176 6.44 6.71 -15.34
C HIS A 176 6.95 5.28 -15.15
N ALA A 177 8.05 5.13 -14.41
CA ALA A 177 8.64 3.86 -13.96
C ALA A 177 9.07 3.92 -12.49
#